data_AF-A0A0L0FJY5-F1
#
_entry.id   AF-A0A0L0FJY5-F1
#
_cell.length_a   1.000
_cell.length_b   1.000
_cell.length_c   1.000
_cell.angle_alpha   90.00
_cell.angle_beta   90.00
_cell.angle_gamma   90.00
#
_symmetry.space_group_name_H-M   'P 1'
#
loop_
_entity.id
_entity.type
_entity.pdbx_description
1 polymer ?
#
loop_
_entity_poly.entity_id
_entity_poly.type
_entity_poly.pdbx_seq_one_letter_code
_entity_poly.pdbx_strand_id
1 'polypeptide(L)'
;MEGFVMELQREFPDLHPVTAERFIISQDCNMKEAIKARREFEEITYAWNILTNTDMLHMFQMGMFYLHGVTRDNAPLVVIRFERLNLKLMKPIEICQFVDYVLRRIDRIAPAYQRVAIIMDFHGFQYSKQVDFGFYSEAAGTLAKTMVEVLDKVYCVNTPLTIRSVWMFVATFL
;
A
#
# COMPACT_ATOMS: atom_id res chain seq x y z
N MET A 1 14.64 -12.00 15.64
CA MET A 1 13.67 -12.02 14.53
C MET A 1 13.34 -13.44 14.08
N GLU A 2 14.34 -14.29 13.82
CA GLU A 2 14.15 -15.67 13.33
C GLU A 2 13.15 -16.51 14.13
N GLY A 3 13.18 -16.46 15.48
CA GLY A 3 12.22 -17.19 16.31
C GLY A 3 10.75 -16.80 16.09
N PHE A 4 10.49 -15.51 15.86
CA PHE A 4 9.15 -15.01 15.55
C PHE A 4 8.70 -15.42 14.15
N VAL A 5 9.61 -15.37 13.18
CA VAL A 5 9.33 -15.81 11.79
C VAL A 5 8.96 -17.29 11.78
N MET A 6 9.71 -18.14 12.49
CA MET A 6 9.39 -19.56 12.60
C MET A 6 8.04 -19.82 13.26
N GLU A 7 7.65 -19.03 14.26
CA GLU A 7 6.35 -19.14 14.92
C GLU A 7 5.20 -18.78 13.97
N LEU A 8 5.33 -17.67 13.22
CA LEU A 8 4.31 -17.29 12.24
C LEU A 8 4.21 -18.31 11.10
N GLN A 9 5.34 -18.85 10.64
CA GLN A 9 5.36 -19.90 9.61
C GLN A 9 4.84 -21.25 10.10
N ARG A 10 4.84 -21.52 11.42
CA ARG A 10 4.17 -22.72 11.95
C ARG A 10 2.65 -22.63 11.79
N GLU A 11 2.09 -21.45 12.00
CA GLU A 11 0.65 -21.19 11.78
C GLU A 11 0.31 -21.06 10.28
N PHE A 12 1.23 -20.50 9.47
CA PHE A 12 1.07 -20.32 8.03
C PHE A 12 2.27 -20.90 7.24
N PRO A 13 2.30 -22.23 6.99
CA PRO A 13 3.45 -22.91 6.40
C PRO A 13 3.88 -22.41 5.03
N ASP A 14 2.94 -21.91 4.23
CA ASP A 14 3.20 -21.43 2.87
C ASP A 14 3.73 -19.99 2.83
N LEU A 15 3.84 -19.33 3.99
CA LEU A 15 4.25 -17.93 4.07
C LEU A 15 5.76 -17.80 3.86
N HIS A 16 6.15 -17.00 2.86
CA HIS A 16 7.57 -16.70 2.60
C HIS A 16 8.21 -15.96 3.79
N PRO A 17 9.46 -16.28 4.19
CA PRO A 17 10.09 -15.70 5.39
C PRO A 17 10.12 -14.17 5.42
N VAL A 18 10.41 -13.52 4.29
CA VAL A 18 10.43 -12.05 4.17
C VAL A 18 9.03 -11.46 4.42
N THR A 19 7.98 -12.09 3.89
CA THR A 19 6.60 -11.64 4.10
C THR A 19 6.19 -11.84 5.56
N ALA A 20 6.59 -12.96 6.17
CA ALA A 20 6.37 -13.20 7.59
C ALA A 20 7.04 -12.12 8.45
N GLU A 21 8.29 -11.78 8.16
CA GLU A 21 9.02 -10.73 8.85
C GLU A 21 8.32 -9.37 8.76
N ARG A 22 7.74 -9.02 7.60
CA ARG A 22 6.98 -7.78 7.43
C ARG A 22 5.71 -7.72 8.27
N PHE A 23 4.93 -8.81 8.34
CA PHE A 23 3.78 -8.88 9.24
C PHE A 23 4.19 -8.71 10.71
N ILE A 24 5.35 -9.24 11.10
CA ILE A 24 5.85 -9.11 12.46
C ILE A 24 6.31 -7.68 12.72
N ILE A 25 7.06 -7.08 11.81
CA ILE A 25 7.56 -5.70 11.95
C ILE A 25 6.42 -4.69 11.92
N SER A 26 5.42 -4.86 11.04
CA SER A 26 4.28 -3.93 10.92
C SER A 26 3.41 -3.89 12.17
N GLN A 27 3.47 -4.93 13.01
CA GLN A 27 2.74 -5.03 14.27
C GLN A 27 3.66 -4.86 15.50
N ASP A 28 4.77 -4.12 15.35
CA ASP A 28 5.73 -3.84 16.43
C ASP A 28 6.23 -5.11 17.14
N CYS A 29 6.44 -6.19 16.38
CA CYS A 29 6.83 -7.51 16.88
C CYS A 29 5.82 -8.18 17.82
N ASN A 30 4.55 -7.76 17.83
CA ASN A 30 3.48 -8.42 18.57
C ASN A 30 2.92 -9.61 17.79
N MET A 31 3.28 -10.83 18.19
CA MET A 31 2.89 -12.06 17.49
C MET A 31 1.38 -12.30 17.40
N LYS A 32 0.61 -11.91 18.44
CA LYS A 32 -0.84 -12.10 18.41
C LYS A 32 -1.50 -11.23 17.36
N GLU A 33 -1.08 -9.97 17.30
CA GLU A 33 -1.57 -9.03 16.29
C GLU A 33 -1.05 -9.39 14.89
N ALA A 34 0.20 -9.88 14.76
CA ALA A 34 0.73 -10.35 13.48
C ALA A 34 -0.05 -11.55 12.91
N ILE A 35 -0.39 -12.53 13.75
CA ILE A 35 -1.24 -13.66 13.35
C ILE A 35 -2.64 -13.18 12.95
N LYS A 36 -3.24 -12.30 13.76
CA LYS A 36 -4.57 -11.73 13.47
C LYS A 36 -4.57 -10.96 12.14
N ALA A 37 -3.62 -10.05 11.95
CA ALA A 37 -3.45 -9.29 10.71
C ALA A 37 -3.26 -10.22 9.50
N ARG A 38 -2.51 -11.32 9.66
CA ARG A 38 -2.33 -12.31 8.59
C ARG A 38 -3.63 -13.01 8.21
N ARG A 39 -4.49 -13.34 9.17
CA ARG A 39 -5.81 -13.95 8.92
C ARG A 39 -6.74 -12.94 8.24
N GLU A 40 -6.81 -11.72 8.76
CA GLU A 40 -7.62 -10.64 8.17
C GLU A 40 -7.20 -10.35 6.72
N PHE A 41 -5.89 -10.31 6.44
CA PHE A 41 -5.37 -10.20 5.08
C PHE A 41 -5.89 -11.32 4.17
N GLU A 42 -5.86 -12.56 4.64
CA GLU A 42 -6.32 -13.75 3.90
C GLU A 42 -7.82 -13.72 3.63
N GLU A 43 -8.62 -13.37 4.63
CA GLU A 43 -10.08 -13.22 4.52
C GLU A 43 -10.45 -12.12 3.52
N ILE A 44 -9.79 -10.96 3.60
CA ILE A 44 -10.03 -9.84 2.72
C ILE A 44 -9.60 -10.18 1.29
N THR A 45 -8.41 -10.75 1.09
CA THR A 45 -7.96 -11.15 -0.26
C THR A 45 -8.77 -12.29 -0.85
N TYR A 46 -9.34 -13.18 -0.03
CA TYR A 46 -10.28 -14.20 -0.50
C TYR A 46 -11.66 -13.62 -0.86
N ALA A 47 -12.15 -12.66 -0.06
CA ALA A 47 -13.41 -11.96 -0.33
C ALA A 47 -13.33 -11.06 -1.56
N TRP A 48 -12.12 -10.61 -1.91
CA TRP A 48 -11.87 -9.89 -3.14
C TRP A 48 -12.06 -10.82 -4.34
N ASN A 49 -12.98 -10.47 -5.24
CA ASN A 49 -12.87 -10.94 -6.62
C ASN A 49 -11.54 -10.39 -7.17
N ILE A 50 -10.50 -11.23 -7.18
CA ILE A 50 -9.16 -10.86 -7.64
C ILE A 50 -9.30 -10.35 -9.07
N LEU A 51 -9.06 -9.06 -9.25
CA LEU A 51 -9.11 -8.44 -10.56
C LEU A 51 -7.91 -8.92 -11.37
N THR A 52 -8.16 -9.19 -12.63
CA THR A 52 -7.09 -9.53 -13.57
C THR A 52 -6.28 -8.29 -13.92
N ASN A 53 -5.08 -8.48 -14.46
CA ASN A 53 -4.30 -7.34 -14.99
C ASN A 53 -5.07 -6.55 -16.07
N THR A 54 -6.00 -7.21 -16.78
CA THR A 54 -6.86 -6.59 -17.79
C THR A 54 -7.86 -5.64 -17.14
N ASP A 55 -8.46 -6.03 -16.03
CA ASP A 55 -9.41 -5.20 -15.27
C ASP A 55 -8.70 -3.94 -14.72
N MET A 56 -7.43 -4.08 -14.32
CA MET A 56 -6.57 -3.00 -13.84
C MET A 56 -5.83 -2.22 -14.95
N LEU A 57 -6.05 -2.54 -16.23
CA LEU A 57 -5.28 -1.99 -17.35
C LEU A 57 -5.33 -0.46 -17.39
N HIS A 58 -6.49 0.11 -17.08
CA HIS A 58 -6.69 1.56 -17.05
C HIS A 58 -5.77 2.25 -16.02
N MET A 59 -5.53 1.64 -14.85
CA MET A 59 -4.61 2.16 -13.84
C MET A 59 -3.15 2.11 -14.31
N PHE A 60 -2.75 1.04 -15.00
CA PHE A 60 -1.42 0.96 -15.61
C PHE A 60 -1.22 2.05 -16.65
N GLN A 61 -2.21 2.25 -17.53
CA GLN A 61 -2.15 3.25 -18.61
C GLN A 61 -2.10 4.69 -18.08
N MET A 62 -2.71 4.95 -16.92
CA MET A 62 -2.58 6.26 -16.28
C MET A 62 -1.14 6.56 -15.88
N GLY A 63 -0.28 5.55 -15.66
CA GLY A 63 1.13 5.77 -15.34
C GLY A 63 1.30 6.60 -14.05
N MET A 64 0.37 6.40 -13.12
CA MET A 64 0.33 7.09 -11.83
C MET A 64 1.47 6.64 -10.92
N PHE A 65 1.88 5.38 -11.02
CA PHE A 65 2.90 4.76 -10.19
C PHE A 65 4.10 4.34 -11.02
N TYR A 66 5.31 4.62 -10.52
CA TYR A 66 6.53 4.01 -11.05
C TYR A 66 7.60 3.87 -9.97
N LEU A 67 8.44 2.85 -10.09
CA LEU A 67 9.63 2.68 -9.27
C LEU A 67 10.71 3.64 -9.79
N HIS A 68 11.13 4.59 -8.96
CA HIS A 68 12.17 5.56 -9.32
C HIS A 68 13.58 4.99 -9.11
N GLY A 69 13.76 4.16 -8.08
CA GLY A 69 15.05 3.57 -7.73
C GLY A 69 15.07 3.09 -6.29
N VAL A 70 16.21 3.25 -5.64
CA VAL A 70 16.43 2.91 -4.22
C VAL A 70 16.98 4.15 -3.51
N THR A 71 16.53 4.41 -2.28
CA THR A 71 17.02 5.49 -1.44
C THR A 71 18.45 5.23 -0.94
N ARG A 72 19.10 6.23 -0.34
CA ARG A 72 20.40 6.07 0.32
C ARG A 72 20.36 5.05 1.47
N ASP A 73 19.21 4.91 2.10
CA ASP A 73 18.96 3.98 3.21
C ASP A 73 18.55 2.59 2.72
N ASN A 74 18.76 2.31 1.42
CA ASN A 74 18.42 1.04 0.77
C ASN A 74 16.91 0.70 0.80
N ALA A 75 16.01 1.68 0.73
CA ALA A 75 14.57 1.41 0.57
C ALA A 75 14.14 1.65 -0.89
N PRO A 76 13.37 0.75 -1.53
CA PRO A 76 12.74 1.03 -2.81
C PRO A 76 11.93 2.34 -2.76
N LEU A 77 12.13 3.18 -3.77
CA LEU A 77 11.52 4.50 -3.86
C LEU A 77 10.47 4.52 -4.97
N VAL A 78 9.20 4.62 -4.57
CA VAL A 78 8.05 4.68 -5.48
C VAL A 78 7.59 6.12 -5.63
N VAL A 79 7.24 6.52 -6.85
CA VAL A 79 6.63 7.82 -7.12
C VAL A 79 5.17 7.62 -7.51
N ILE A 80 4.29 8.41 -6.90
CA ILE A 80 2.86 8.49 -7.16
C ILE A 80 2.54 9.88 -7.68
N ARG A 81 2.08 9.99 -8.93
CA ARG A 81 1.74 11.26 -9.58
C ARG A 81 0.24 11.50 -9.58
N PHE A 82 -0.19 12.55 -8.88
CA PHE A 82 -1.61 12.85 -8.74
C PHE A 82 -2.23 13.49 -9.97
N GLU A 83 -1.48 14.22 -10.83
CA GLU A 83 -2.00 14.86 -12.05
C GLU A 83 -2.95 13.95 -12.86
N ARG A 84 -2.62 12.66 -12.90
CA ARG A 84 -3.31 11.68 -13.74
C ARG A 84 -4.40 10.92 -13.00
N LEU A 85 -4.54 11.09 -11.69
CA LEU A 85 -5.55 10.42 -10.88
C LEU A 85 -6.94 11.00 -11.15
N ASN A 86 -7.91 10.11 -11.35
CA ASN A 86 -9.34 10.46 -11.41
C ASN A 86 -10.15 9.39 -10.69
N LEU A 87 -10.51 9.67 -9.44
CA LEU A 87 -11.21 8.71 -8.56
C LEU A 87 -12.61 8.36 -9.08
N LYS A 88 -13.22 9.23 -9.88
CA LYS A 88 -14.55 8.98 -10.47
C LYS A 88 -14.58 7.83 -11.47
N LEU A 89 -13.41 7.39 -11.93
CA LEU A 89 -13.27 6.29 -12.88
C LEU A 89 -12.80 5.00 -12.19
N MET A 90 -12.66 5.00 -10.87
CA MET A 90 -12.07 3.90 -10.10
C MET A 90 -12.99 3.50 -8.97
N LYS A 91 -12.90 2.23 -8.59
CA LYS A 91 -13.48 1.71 -7.35
C LYS A 91 -12.39 1.62 -6.27
N PRO A 92 -12.73 1.80 -4.98
CA PRO A 92 -11.77 1.65 -3.89
C PRO A 92 -11.00 0.34 -3.94
N ILE A 93 -11.72 -0.75 -4.24
CA ILE A 93 -11.13 -2.09 -4.39
C ILE A 93 -10.07 -2.17 -5.49
N GLU A 94 -10.25 -1.47 -6.61
CA GLU A 94 -9.30 -1.45 -7.71
C GLU A 94 -7.98 -0.81 -7.27
N ILE A 95 -8.03 0.33 -6.58
CA ILE A 95 -6.82 0.97 -6.04
C ILE A 95 -6.14 0.08 -5.01
N CYS A 96 -6.89 -0.58 -4.12
CA CYS A 96 -6.30 -1.45 -3.10
C CYS A 96 -5.54 -2.63 -3.74
N GLN A 97 -6.15 -3.28 -4.74
CA GLN A 97 -5.50 -4.37 -5.47
C GLN A 97 -4.34 -3.88 -6.34
N PHE A 98 -4.42 -2.69 -6.91
CA PHE A 98 -3.32 -2.10 -7.66
C PHE A 98 -2.12 -1.79 -6.76
N VAL A 99 -2.35 -1.26 -5.57
CA VAL A 99 -1.32 -1.03 -4.57
C VAL A 99 -0.68 -2.36 -4.17
N ASP A 100 -1.46 -3.39 -3.83
CA ASP A 100 -0.94 -4.74 -3.53
C ASP A 100 -0.09 -5.29 -4.70
N TYR A 101 -0.57 -5.14 -5.94
CA TYR A 101 0.19 -5.53 -7.12
C TYR A 101 1.54 -4.81 -7.22
N VAL A 102 1.57 -3.49 -7.04
CA VAL A 102 2.81 -2.69 -7.10
C VAL A 102 3.79 -3.12 -6.03
N LEU A 103 3.33 -3.34 -4.80
CA LEU A 103 4.18 -3.79 -3.70
C LEU A 103 4.78 -5.18 -3.96
N ARG A 104 3.97 -6.15 -4.39
CA ARG A 104 4.48 -7.48 -4.78
C ARG A 104 5.49 -7.42 -5.91
N ARG A 105 5.38 -6.44 -6.82
CA ARG A 105 6.37 -6.22 -7.87
C ARG A 105 7.67 -5.64 -7.33
N ILE A 106 7.58 -4.68 -6.41
CA ILE A 106 8.74 -4.14 -5.70
C ILE A 106 9.47 -5.27 -4.97
N ASP A 107 8.74 -6.17 -4.31
CA ASP A 107 9.31 -7.31 -3.59
C ASP A 107 10.11 -8.24 -4.50
N ARG A 108 9.60 -8.52 -5.70
CA ARG A 108 10.31 -9.37 -6.65
C ARG A 108 11.61 -8.74 -7.14
N ILE A 109 11.64 -7.41 -7.26
CA ILE A 109 12.81 -6.67 -7.73
C ILE A 109 13.82 -6.44 -6.59
N ALA A 110 13.31 -6.32 -5.37
CA ALA A 110 14.03 -5.79 -4.24
C ALA A 110 13.71 -6.58 -2.93
N PRO A 111 13.84 -7.93 -2.93
CA PRO A 111 13.31 -8.81 -1.88
C PRO A 111 14.02 -8.65 -0.53
N ALA A 112 15.25 -8.13 -0.52
CA ALA A 112 16.02 -7.91 0.70
C ALA A 112 15.53 -6.68 1.50
N TYR A 113 14.62 -5.88 0.93
CA TYR A 113 14.19 -4.64 1.57
C TYR A 113 12.82 -4.83 2.23
N GLN A 114 12.78 -4.48 3.51
CA GLN A 114 11.62 -4.65 4.37
C GLN A 114 10.73 -3.40 4.42
N ARG A 115 11.17 -2.30 3.81
CA ARG A 115 10.50 -1.01 3.86
C ARG A 115 10.41 -0.36 2.49
N VAL A 116 9.42 0.49 2.30
CA VAL A 116 9.23 1.25 1.05
C VAL A 116 9.17 2.75 1.36
N ALA A 117 9.85 3.55 0.54
CA ALA A 117 9.74 5.00 0.55
C ALA A 117 8.85 5.46 -0.60
N ILE A 118 8.03 6.48 -0.36
CA ILE A 118 7.05 6.97 -1.33
C ILE A 118 7.25 8.47 -1.55
N ILE A 119 7.22 8.92 -2.80
CA ILE A 119 7.04 10.32 -3.17
C ILE A 119 5.62 10.50 -3.70
N MET A 120 4.85 11.35 -3.05
CA MET A 120 3.54 11.80 -3.49
C MET A 120 3.71 13.15 -4.20
N ASP A 121 3.64 13.13 -5.52
CA ASP A 121 3.71 14.32 -6.36
C ASP A 121 2.30 14.86 -6.65
N PHE A 122 1.97 15.97 -5.98
CA PHE A 122 0.68 16.66 -6.12
C PHE A 122 0.65 17.68 -7.27
N HIS A 123 1.65 17.69 -8.15
CA HIS A 123 1.59 18.48 -9.37
C HIS A 123 0.30 18.15 -10.15
N GLY A 124 -0.38 19.18 -10.64
CA GLY A 124 -1.64 19.02 -11.37
C GLY A 124 -2.82 18.50 -10.54
N PHE A 125 -2.77 18.55 -9.21
CA PHE A 125 -3.87 18.12 -8.36
C PHE A 125 -5.15 18.92 -8.61
N GLN A 126 -6.28 18.23 -8.78
CA GLN A 126 -7.61 18.78 -9.06
C GLN A 126 -8.63 18.22 -8.07
N TYR A 127 -9.15 19.09 -7.20
CA TYR A 127 -10.14 18.72 -6.19
C TYR A 127 -11.35 17.98 -6.78
N SER A 128 -11.84 18.44 -7.94
CA SER A 128 -13.02 17.90 -8.62
C SER A 128 -12.88 16.49 -9.19
N LYS A 129 -11.65 15.98 -9.33
CA LYS A 129 -11.36 14.63 -9.84
C LYS A 129 -10.79 13.70 -8.77
N GLN A 130 -10.13 14.27 -7.77
CA GLN A 130 -9.24 13.52 -6.90
C GLN A 130 -9.67 13.50 -5.46
N VAL A 131 -10.67 14.30 -5.05
CA VAL A 131 -11.19 14.26 -3.68
C VAL A 131 -12.54 13.54 -3.65
N ASP A 132 -12.55 12.41 -2.96
CA ASP A 132 -13.75 11.66 -2.62
C ASP A 132 -13.55 11.05 -1.22
N PHE A 133 -14.25 11.61 -0.23
CA PHE A 133 -14.10 11.21 1.16
C PHE A 133 -14.65 9.81 1.45
N GLY A 134 -15.70 9.38 0.73
CA GLY A 134 -16.22 8.03 0.85
C GLY A 134 -15.21 7.02 0.31
N PHE A 135 -14.65 7.33 -0.86
CA PHE A 135 -13.56 6.55 -1.45
C PHE A 135 -12.37 6.42 -0.48
N TYR A 136 -11.92 7.54 0.10
CA TYR A 136 -10.78 7.54 1.01
C TYR A 136 -11.03 6.74 2.28
N SER A 137 -12.22 6.85 2.88
CA SER A 137 -12.56 6.08 4.07
C SER A 137 -12.53 4.58 3.80
N GLU A 138 -13.09 4.14 2.66
CA GLU A 138 -13.12 2.73 2.28
C GLU A 138 -11.72 2.22 1.94
N ALA A 139 -10.96 2.97 1.13
CA ALA A 139 -9.60 2.61 0.74
C ALA A 139 -8.65 2.59 1.95
N ALA A 140 -8.71 3.60 2.83
CA ALA A 140 -7.87 3.64 4.04
C ALA A 140 -8.19 2.49 4.98
N GLY A 141 -9.48 2.22 5.27
CA GLY A 141 -9.88 1.11 6.12
C GLY A 141 -9.51 -0.26 5.55
N THR A 142 -9.47 -0.38 4.22
CA THR A 142 -9.06 -1.61 3.52
C THR A 142 -7.53 -1.76 3.54
N LEU A 143 -6.80 -0.71 3.20
CA LEU A 143 -5.33 -0.72 3.17
C LEU A 143 -4.74 -0.88 4.57
N ALA A 144 -5.32 -0.28 5.60
CA ALA A 144 -4.88 -0.45 6.99
C ALA A 144 -4.94 -1.93 7.45
N LYS A 145 -5.85 -2.72 6.89
CA LYS A 145 -6.01 -4.15 7.20
C LYS A 145 -5.22 -5.08 6.28
N THR A 146 -4.86 -4.61 5.09
CA THR A 146 -4.25 -5.45 4.05
C THR A 146 -2.79 -5.09 3.73
N MET A 147 -2.33 -3.88 4.05
CA MET A 147 -0.95 -3.50 3.82
C MET A 147 -0.05 -3.99 4.94
N VAL A 148 0.91 -4.83 4.56
CA VAL A 148 1.95 -5.36 5.44
C VAL A 148 3.27 -4.62 5.30
N GLU A 149 3.35 -3.75 4.30
CA GLU A 149 4.56 -2.98 4.02
C GLU A 149 4.81 -1.95 5.10
N VAL A 150 6.05 -1.93 5.56
CA VAL A 150 6.52 -0.94 6.51
C VAL A 150 6.90 0.30 5.71
N LEU A 151 6.07 1.34 5.79
CA LEU A 151 6.39 2.62 5.16
C LEU A 151 7.58 3.25 5.90
N ASP A 152 8.67 3.51 5.19
CA ASP A 152 9.84 4.18 5.77
C ASP A 152 9.59 5.69 5.85
N LYS A 153 9.39 6.31 4.67
CA LYS A 153 9.24 7.75 4.52
C LYS A 153 8.25 8.05 3.41
N VAL A 154 7.37 9.01 3.65
CA VAL A 154 6.46 9.57 2.65
C VAL A 154 6.83 11.04 2.43
N TYR A 155 7.26 11.35 1.21
CA TYR A 155 7.61 12.71 0.79
C TYR A 155 6.47 13.29 -0.01
N CYS A 156 5.85 14.36 0.50
CA CYS A 156 4.83 15.10 -0.23
C CYS A 156 5.47 16.30 -0.93
N VAL A 157 5.35 16.38 -2.26
CA VAL A 157 5.89 17.48 -3.07
C VAL A 157 4.78 18.14 -3.88
N ASN A 158 4.97 19.40 -4.26
CA ASN A 158 3.98 20.20 -5.01
C ASN A 158 2.59 20.25 -4.35
N THR A 159 2.54 20.16 -3.02
CA THR A 159 1.31 19.99 -2.24
C THR A 159 0.49 21.28 -2.20
N PRO A 160 -0.71 21.34 -2.81
CA PRO A 160 -1.58 22.50 -2.67
C PRO A 160 -2.19 22.56 -1.26
N LEU A 161 -2.58 23.76 -0.82
CA LEU A 161 -3.16 23.99 0.51
C LEU A 161 -4.38 23.11 0.80
N THR A 162 -5.15 22.73 -0.23
CA THR A 162 -6.34 21.88 -0.11
C THR A 162 -6.04 20.47 0.39
N ILE A 163 -4.81 19.95 0.18
CA ILE A 163 -4.41 18.64 0.70
C ILE A 163 -4.42 18.61 2.22
N ARG A 164 -4.19 19.74 2.89
CA ARG A 164 -4.28 19.80 4.35
C ARG A 164 -5.66 19.37 4.85
N SER A 165 -6.73 19.81 4.18
CA SER A 165 -8.10 19.43 4.53
C SER A 165 -8.37 17.95 4.26
N VAL A 166 -7.84 17.43 3.15
CA VAL A 166 -7.93 15.99 2.84
C VAL A 166 -7.20 15.16 3.88
N TRP A 167 -5.98 15.55 4.26
CA TRP A 167 -5.20 14.86 5.28
C TRP A 167 -5.88 14.84 6.64
N MET A 168 -6.44 15.97 7.10
CA MET A 168 -7.17 16.03 8.37
C MET A 168 -8.36 15.05 8.41
N PHE A 169 -8.99 14.80 7.27
CA PHE A 169 -10.04 13.79 7.16
C PHE A 169 -9.47 12.37 7.17
N VAL A 170 -8.47 12.07 6.34
CA VAL A 170 -7.92 10.72 6.22
C VAL A 170 -7.25 10.26 7.52
N ALA A 171 -6.60 11.18 8.24
CA ALA A 171 -5.90 10.90 9.49
C ALA A 171 -6.80 10.38 10.62
N THR A 172 -8.13 10.49 10.52
CA THR A 172 -9.03 9.89 11.53
C THR A 172 -9.25 8.39 11.33
N PHE A 173 -8.79 7.83 10.20
CA PHE A 173 -8.92 6.42 9.84
C PHE A 173 -7.60 5.66 9.85
N LEU A 174 -6.49 6.36 10.08
CA LEU A 174 -5.14 5.82 10.21
C LEU A 174 -4.80 5.70 11.70
#